data_AF-A0A7X7TFQ2-F1
#
_entry.id   AF-A0A7X7TFQ2-F1
#
_cell.length_a   1.000
_cell.length_b   1.000
_cell.length_c   1.000
_cell.angle_alpha   90.00
_cell.angle_beta   90.00
_cell.angle_gamma   90.00
#
_symmetry.space_group_name_H-M   'P 1'
#
loop_
_entity.id
_entity.type
_entity.pdbx_description
1 polymer ?
#
loop_
_entity_poly.entity_id
_entity_poly.type
_entity_poly.pdbx_seq_one_letter_code
_entity_poly.pdbx_strand_id
1 'polypeptide(L)'
;MKTIVRNIRQLATPLGERLRKGAEMAVINEREHVDICLSAGRFLRIGRDLNLEIKPEDTVIDASGLVATPAFVDPHTHIPFFGFR
;
A
#
# COMPACT_ATOMS: atom_id res chain seq x y z
N MET A 1 10.00 16.69 2.48
CA MET A 1 8.94 16.08 3.29
C MET A 1 8.67 14.66 2.82
N LYS A 2 8.83 13.71 3.72
CA LYS A 2 8.49 12.30 3.54
C LYS A 2 7.20 11.98 4.29
N THR A 3 6.55 10.91 3.88
CA THR A 3 5.52 10.24 4.70
C THR A 3 6.02 8.85 5.03
N ILE A 4 6.05 8.51 6.32
CA ILE A 4 6.57 7.24 6.82
C ILE A 4 5.44 6.53 7.54
N VAL A 5 5.03 5.38 7.02
CA VAL A 5 4.10 4.46 7.69
C VAL A 5 4.93 3.41 8.39
N ARG A 6 4.82 3.30 9.72
CA ARG A 6 5.60 2.38 10.54
C ARG A 6 4.77 1.29 11.17
N ASN A 7 5.44 0.20 11.55
CA ASN A 7 4.88 -0.89 12.35
C ASN A 7 3.66 -1.57 11.71
N ILE A 8 3.58 -1.60 10.38
CA ILE A 8 2.52 -2.33 9.69
C ILE A 8 2.64 -3.80 10.10
N ARG A 9 1.59 -4.35 10.71
CA ARG A 9 1.60 -5.75 11.15
C ARG A 9 1.85 -6.66 9.95
N GLN A 10 1.05 -6.49 8.90
CA GLN A 10 1.17 -7.28 7.68
C GLN A 10 0.95 -6.40 6.44
N LEU A 11 1.86 -6.49 5.47
CA LEU A 11 1.69 -5.97 4.12
C LEU A 11 1.30 -7.14 3.20
N ALA A 12 0.08 -7.12 2.68
CA ALA A 12 -0.40 -8.08 1.69
C ALA A 12 -0.38 -7.40 0.32
N THR A 13 0.54 -7.82 -0.55
CA THR A 13 0.74 -7.23 -1.88
C THR A 13 0.83 -8.32 -2.95
N PRO A 14 0.10 -8.23 -4.07
CA PRO A 14 0.42 -9.05 -5.22
C PRO A 14 1.80 -8.63 -5.78
N LEU A 15 2.51 -9.57 -6.41
CA LEU A 15 3.73 -9.31 -7.17
C LEU A 15 3.53 -9.69 -8.64
N GLY A 16 4.28 -9.04 -9.52
CA GLY A 16 4.31 -9.36 -10.96
C GLY A 16 3.64 -8.30 -11.83
N GLU A 17 3.84 -8.45 -13.14
CA GLU A 17 3.51 -7.43 -14.15
C GLU A 17 2.44 -7.92 -15.14
N ARG A 18 1.78 -9.04 -14.84
CA ARG A 18 0.76 -9.65 -15.69
C ARG A 18 -0.51 -9.98 -14.92
N LEU A 19 -1.58 -10.14 -15.68
CA LEU A 19 -2.85 -10.69 -15.20
C LEU A 19 -2.62 -12.10 -14.63
N ARG A 20 -3.30 -12.38 -13.51
CA ARG A 20 -3.34 -13.70 -12.87
C ARG A 20 -4.71 -14.33 -13.10
N LYS A 21 -4.76 -15.66 -13.21
CA LYS A 21 -6.00 -16.42 -13.46
C LYS A 21 -6.03 -17.75 -12.70
N GLY A 22 -7.22 -18.26 -12.39
CA GLY A 22 -7.39 -19.54 -11.71
C GLY A 22 -6.66 -19.59 -10.37
N ALA A 23 -5.95 -20.69 -10.10
CA ALA A 23 -5.19 -20.87 -8.85
C ALA A 23 -4.12 -19.79 -8.60
N GLU A 24 -3.63 -19.10 -9.63
CA GLU A 24 -2.64 -18.02 -9.46
C GLU A 24 -3.19 -16.82 -8.67
N MET A 25 -4.52 -16.64 -8.66
CA MET A 25 -5.19 -15.55 -7.94
C MET A 25 -5.13 -15.72 -6.42
N ALA A 26 -4.93 -16.96 -5.92
CA ALA A 26 -4.79 -17.24 -4.50
C ALA A 26 -3.38 -16.94 -3.95
N VAL A 27 -2.43 -16.62 -4.84
CA VAL A 27 -1.03 -16.39 -4.45
C VAL A 27 -0.82 -14.89 -4.16
N ILE A 28 -0.87 -14.53 -2.89
CA ILE A 28 -0.58 -13.19 -2.37
C ILE A 28 0.80 -13.21 -1.68
N ASN A 29 1.60 -12.14 -1.84
CA ASN A 29 2.83 -11.98 -1.07
C ASN A 29 2.51 -11.25 0.23
N GLU A 30 2.64 -11.95 1.34
CA GLU A 30 2.44 -11.41 2.68
C GLU A 30 3.80 -11.18 3.36
N ARG A 31 3.96 -9.99 3.96
CA ARG A 31 5.17 -9.60 4.69
C ARG A 31 4.80 -9.06 6.05
N GLU A 32 5.34 -9.65 7.11
CA GLU A 32 5.12 -9.20 8.49
C GLU A 32 6.09 -8.08 8.88
N HIS A 33 5.64 -7.18 9.77
CA HIS A 33 6.42 -6.10 10.38
C HIS A 33 7.11 -5.20 9.36
N VAL A 34 6.32 -4.42 8.63
CA VAL A 34 6.78 -3.61 7.49
C VAL A 34 6.66 -2.11 7.78
N ASP A 35 7.65 -1.36 7.32
CA ASP A 35 7.63 0.09 7.20
C ASP A 35 7.61 0.50 5.72
N ILE A 36 6.92 1.59 5.42
CA ILE A 36 6.84 2.21 4.10
C ILE A 36 7.30 3.65 4.21
N CYS A 37 8.24 4.06 3.37
CA CYS A 37 8.68 5.44 3.22
C CYS A 37 8.30 5.97 1.85
N LEU A 38 7.61 7.10 1.83
CA LEU A 38 7.13 7.79 0.65
C LEU A 38 7.80 9.17 0.55
N SER A 39 8.08 9.61 -0.67
CA SER A 39 8.51 10.98 -0.95
C SER A 39 7.90 11.43 -2.27
N ALA A 40 7.37 12.65 -2.32
CA ALA A 40 6.73 13.22 -3.51
C ALA A 40 5.69 12.28 -4.18
N GLY A 41 4.87 11.60 -3.38
CA GLY A 41 3.83 10.68 -3.88
C GLY A 41 4.37 9.40 -4.53
N ARG A 42 5.61 9.00 -4.22
CA ARG A 42 6.25 7.78 -4.71
C ARG A 42 6.85 6.96 -3.57
N PHE A 43 6.88 5.65 -3.72
CA PHE A 43 7.58 4.75 -2.82
C PHE A 43 9.09 4.98 -2.91
N LEU A 44 9.71 5.33 -1.78
CA LEU A 44 11.15 5.47 -1.66
C LEU A 44 11.77 4.17 -1.12
N ARG A 45 11.19 3.59 -0.07
CA ARG A 45 11.64 2.34 0.54
C ARG A 45 10.45 1.57 1.13
N ILE A 46 10.49 0.25 1.03
CA ILE A 46 9.56 -0.67 1.70
C ILE A 46 10.39 -1.80 2.29
N GLY A 47 10.27 -2.04 3.59
CA GLY A 47 11.08 -3.07 4.25
C GLY A 47 10.74 -3.21 5.71
N ARG A 48 11.34 -4.20 6.34
CA ARG A 48 11.19 -4.42 7.78
C ARG A 48 12.18 -3.55 8.55
N ASP A 49 11.73 -3.00 9.68
CA ASP A 49 12.55 -2.26 10.65
C ASP A 49 13.43 -1.19 9.96
N LEU A 50 12.82 -0.34 9.12
CA LEU A 50 13.59 0.60 8.31
C LEU A 50 14.21 1.68 9.21
N ASN A 51 15.55 1.71 9.25
CA ASN A 51 16.30 2.81 9.83
C ASN A 51 16.21 4.04 8.92
N LEU A 52 15.27 4.94 9.23
CA LEU A 52 15.00 6.16 8.48
C LEU A 52 15.31 7.36 9.35
N GLU A 53 16.07 8.31 8.82
CA GLU A 53 16.18 9.66 9.38
C GLU A 53 14.82 10.35 9.25
N ILE A 54 14.22 10.67 10.39
CA ILE A 54 12.95 11.41 10.51
C ILE A 54 13.28 12.87 10.80
N LYS A 55 12.81 13.76 9.93
CA LYS A 55 12.94 15.20 10.12
C LYS A 55 11.64 15.80 10.69
N PRO A 56 11.69 16.97 11.34
CA PRO A 56 10.49 17.60 11.92
C PRO A 56 9.35 17.84 10.91
N GLU A 57 9.67 18.06 9.64
CA GLU A 57 8.69 18.24 8.57
C GLU A 57 8.07 16.94 8.05
N ASP A 58 8.61 15.78 8.41
CA ASP A 58 8.11 14.50 7.92
C ASP A 58 6.83 14.08 8.64
N THR A 59 5.92 13.44 7.91
CA THR A 59 4.71 12.84 8.48
C THR A 59 4.98 11.40 8.87
N VAL A 60 4.71 11.05 10.13
CA VAL A 60 4.83 9.66 10.62
C VAL A 60 3.45 9.13 10.98
N ILE A 61 3.11 7.96 10.46
CA ILE A 61 1.86 7.25 10.71
C ILE A 61 2.22 5.92 11.38
N ASP A 62 1.72 5.68 12.59
CA ASP A 62 1.83 4.39 13.26
C ASP A 62 0.68 3.47 12.83
N ALA A 63 1.02 2.36 12.18
CA ALA A 63 0.08 1.35 11.68
C ALA A 63 0.15 0.04 12.48
N SER A 64 0.59 0.12 13.74
CA SER A 64 0.64 -1.01 14.67
C SER A 64 -0.68 -1.78 14.70
N GLY A 65 -0.60 -3.09 14.44
CA GLY A 65 -1.75 -3.99 14.43
C GLY A 65 -2.60 -3.95 13.16
N LEU A 66 -2.32 -3.04 12.21
CA LEU A 66 -3.07 -2.90 10.97
C LEU A 66 -2.44 -3.68 9.81
N VAL A 67 -3.27 -3.97 8.81
CA VAL A 67 -2.87 -4.57 7.54
C VAL A 67 -2.82 -3.49 6.46
N ALA A 68 -1.76 -3.48 5.67
CA ALA A 68 -1.64 -2.64 4.48
C ALA A 68 -1.83 -3.48 3.21
N THR A 69 -2.52 -2.89 2.24
CA THR A 69 -2.67 -3.42 0.88
C THR A 69 -2.46 -2.28 -0.12
N PRO A 70 -2.13 -2.56 -1.38
CA PRO A 70 -2.34 -1.58 -2.44
C PRO A 70 -3.82 -1.16 -2.46
N ALA A 71 -4.08 0.09 -2.80
CA ALA A 71 -5.46 0.56 -2.97
C ALA A 71 -6.19 -0.31 -4.00
N PHE A 72 -7.46 -0.61 -3.74
CA PHE A 72 -8.30 -1.30 -4.70
C PHE A 72 -8.49 -0.45 -5.95
N VAL A 73 -8.46 -1.12 -7.10
CA VAL A 73 -8.82 -0.54 -8.38
C VAL A 73 -10.28 -0.89 -8.63
N ASP A 74 -11.13 0.11 -8.81
CA ASP A 74 -12.48 -0.08 -9.32
C ASP A 74 -12.42 0.00 -10.85
N PRO A 75 -12.47 -1.13 -11.58
CA PRO A 75 -12.34 -1.13 -13.03
C PRO A 75 -13.63 -0.72 -13.74
N HIS A 76 -14.77 -0.68 -13.03
CA HIS A 76 -16.06 -0.47 -13.67
C HIS A 76 -17.07 0.10 -12.68
N THR A 77 -17.32 1.40 -12.80
CA THR A 77 -18.32 2.10 -12.00
C THR A 77 -19.19 2.99 -12.89
N HIS A 78 -20.46 3.14 -12.52
CA HIS A 78 -21.38 4.11 -13.11
C HIS A 78 -21.61 5.26 -12.14
N ILE A 79 -20.66 6.20 -12.06
CA ILE A 79 -20.87 7.46 -11.34
C ILE A 79 -22.12 8.17 -11.91
N PRO A 80 -22.97 8.80 -11.07
CA PRO A 80 -24.24 9.36 -11.51
C PRO A 80 -24.10 10.25 -12.74
N PHE A 81 -24.85 9.92 -13.79
CA PHE A 81 -25.17 10.83 -14.87
C PHE A 81 -26.51 11.50 -14.51
N PHE A 82 -26.64 12.78 -14.84
CA PHE A 82 -27.89 13.52 -14.70
C PHE A 82 -28.79 13.18 -15.91
N GLY A 83 -29.85 12.38 -15.74
CA GLY A 83 -30.80 11.99 -16.80
C GLY A 83 -31.52 10.65 -16.56
N PHE A 84 -32.54 10.32 -17.37
CA PHE A 84 -33.28 9.05 -17.30
C PHE A 84 -32.90 8.11 -18.47
N ARG A 85 -32.88 6.80 -18.20
CA ARG A 85 -32.73 5.73 -19.20
C ARG A 85 -34.08 5.25 -19.68
#